data_AF-A0A842TP92-F1
#
_entry.id   AF-A0A842TP92-F1
#
_cell.length_a   1.000
_cell.length_b   1.000
_cell.length_c   1.000
_cell.angle_alpha   90.00
_cell.angle_beta   90.00
_cell.angle_gamma   90.00
#
_symmetry.space_group_name_H-M   'P 1'
#
loop_
_entity.id
_entity.type
_entity.pdbx_description
1 polymer ?
#
loop_
_entity_poly.entity_id
_entity_poly.type
_entity_poly.pdbx_seq_one_letter_code
_entity_poly.pdbx_strand_id
1 'polypeptide(L)' 'MQSSKIKKILKEYKDVFKALEEYDKTHELPTQRKRIDVTLSVETINKLKKIKNKTGKPISRIIEESVVD' A
#
# COMPACT_ATOMS: atom_id res chain seq x y z
N MET A 1 33.99 15.36 -13.64
CA MET A 1 33.16 15.82 -12.49
C MET A 1 31.69 15.42 -12.56
N GLN A 2 31.08 15.21 -13.73
CA GLN A 2 29.65 14.87 -13.82
C GLN A 2 29.31 13.42 -13.39
N SER A 3 30.20 12.46 -13.61
CA SER A 3 29.95 11.03 -13.32
C SER A 3 29.77 10.69 -11.84
N SER A 4 30.34 11.48 -10.91
CA SER A 4 30.18 11.21 -9.47
C SER A 4 28.80 11.62 -8.97
N LYS A 5 28.22 12.70 -9.51
CA LYS A 5 26.85 13.13 -9.22
C LYS A 5 25.84 12.12 -9.75
N ILE A 6 26.05 11.63 -10.97
CA ILE A 6 25.18 10.60 -11.58
C ILE A 6 25.21 9.29 -10.77
N LYS A 7 26.39 8.83 -10.34
CA LYS A 7 26.49 7.64 -9.48
C LYS A 7 25.79 7.80 -8.12
N LYS A 8 25.82 9.00 -7.54
CA LYS A 8 25.09 9.29 -6.29
C LYS A 8 23.58 9.22 -6.51
N ILE A 9 23.06 9.87 -7.55
CA ILE A 9 21.64 9.84 -7.90
C ILE A 9 21.17 8.41 -8.17
N LEU A 10 21.93 7.63 -8.96
CA LEU A 10 21.59 6.23 -9.23
C LEU A 10 21.57 5.37 -7.95
N LYS A 11 22.44 5.66 -6.98
CA LYS A 11 22.46 4.94 -5.70
C LYS A 11 21.29 5.34 -4.81
N GLU A 12 20.98 6.63 -4.76
CA GLU A 12 19.94 7.21 -3.91
C GLU A 12 18.54 6.80 -4.35
N TYR A 13 18.30 6.74 -5.67
CA TYR A 13 16.99 6.42 -6.25
C TYR A 13 16.89 4.98 -6.79
N LYS A 14 17.84 4.10 -6.42
CA LYS A 14 17.91 2.72 -6.93
C LYS A 14 16.60 1.97 -6.76
N ASP A 15 15.99 2.07 -5.58
CA ASP A 15 14.75 1.35 -5.25
C ASP A 15 13.55 1.93 -6.01
N VAL A 16 13.54 3.25 -6.25
CA VAL A 16 12.52 3.91 -7.08
C VAL A 16 12.63 3.45 -8.53
N PHE A 17 13.85 3.40 -9.08
CA PHE A 17 14.06 2.88 -10.44
C PHE A 17 13.65 1.41 -10.57
N LYS A 18 13.92 0.59 -9.55
CA LYS A 18 13.49 -0.81 -9.54
C LYS A 18 11.96 -0.93 -9.52
N ALA A 19 11.28 -0.13 -8.70
CA ALA A 19 9.81 -0.12 -8.65
C ALA A 19 9.18 0.35 -9.98
N LEU A 20 9.80 1.32 -10.65
CA LEU A 20 9.38 1.77 -11.98
C LEU A 20 9.62 0.70 -13.05
N GLU A 21 10.74 -0.02 -12.99
CA GLU A 21 11.04 -1.13 -13.90
C GLU A 21 10.08 -2.31 -13.70
N GLU A 22 9.71 -2.61 -12.45
CA GLU A 22 8.66 -3.59 -12.14
C GLU A 22 7.31 -3.16 -12.70
N TYR A 23 6.95 -1.88 -12.57
CA TYR A 23 5.71 -1.33 -13.13
C TYR A 23 5.65 -1.45 -14.66
N ASP A 24 6.73 -1.12 -15.38
CA ASP A 24 6.76 -1.29 -16.85
C ASP A 24 6.52 -2.75 -17.28
N LYS A 25 7.00 -3.71 -16.48
CA LYS A 25 6.85 -5.15 -16.76
C LYS A 25 5.48 -5.69 -16.40
N THR A 26 4.91 -5.28 -15.28
CA THR A 26 3.70 -5.90 -14.71
C THR A 26 2.45 -5.05 -14.88
N HIS A 27 2.61 -3.75 -15.20
CA HIS A 27 1.57 -2.72 -15.11
C HIS A 27 0.94 -2.60 -13.71
N GLU A 28 1.59 -3.15 -12.68
CA GLU A 28 1.14 -3.09 -11.29
C GLU A 28 2.15 -2.30 -10.46
N LEU A 29 1.74 -1.17 -9.90
CA LEU A 29 2.57 -0.48 -8.92
C LEU A 29 2.55 -1.29 -7.61
N PRO A 30 3.69 -1.53 -6.94
CA PRO A 30 3.72 -2.25 -5.67
C PRO A 30 2.93 -1.53 -4.54
N THR A 31 2.61 -0.25 -4.73
CA THR A 31 1.78 0.57 -3.83
C THR A 31 0.32 0.69 -4.27
N GLN A 32 -0.08 0.00 -5.34
CA GLN A 32 -1.43 0.11 -5.87
C GLN A 32 -2.41 -0.65 -4.98
N ARG A 33 -3.35 0.08 -4.39
CA ARG A 33 -4.45 -0.51 -3.65
C ARG A 33 -5.33 -1.33 -4.60
N LYS A 34 -5.32 -2.65 -4.43
CA LYS A 34 -6.26 -3.54 -5.13
C LYS A 34 -7.61 -3.50 -4.40
N ARG A 35 -8.70 -3.36 -5.17
CA ARG A 35 -10.05 -3.50 -4.61
C ARG A 35 -10.37 -4.98 -4.46
N ILE A 36 -10.86 -5.36 -3.28
CA ILE A 36 -11.27 -6.72 -2.96
C ILE A 36 -12.68 -6.63 -2.39
N ASP A 37 -13.61 -7.37 -2.98
CA ASP A 37 -14.97 -7.50 -2.47
C ASP A 37 -15.04 -8.72 -1.56
N VAL A 38 -15.47 -8.52 -0.30
CA VAL A 38 -15.51 -9.57 0.72
C VAL A 38 -16.90 -9.62 1.34
N THR A 39 -17.47 -10.82 1.41
CA THR A 39 -18.75 -11.02 2.11
C THR A 39 -18.45 -11.36 3.56
N LEU A 40 -19.01 -10.56 4.49
CA LEU A 40 -18.83 -10.74 5.93
C LEU A 40 -20.18 -10.98 6.60
N SER A 41 -20.16 -11.62 7.78
CA SER A 41 -21.35 -11.75 8.60
C SER A 41 -21.83 -10.38 9.11
N VAL A 42 -23.13 -10.26 9.35
CA VAL A 42 -23.76 -9.03 9.85
C VAL A 42 -23.16 -8.60 11.20
N GLU A 43 -22.84 -9.57 12.06
CA GLU A 43 -22.19 -9.33 13.35
C GLU A 43 -20.83 -8.65 13.18
N THR A 44 -20.01 -9.16 12.26
CA THR A 44 -18.68 -8.61 11.96
C THR A 44 -18.79 -7.20 11.39
N ILE A 45 -19.75 -6.95 10.48
CA ILE A 45 -20.01 -5.61 9.95
C ILE A 45 -20.38 -4.63 11.08
N ASN A 46 -21.21 -5.06 12.04
CA ASN A 46 -21.60 -4.24 13.18
C ASN A 46 -20.42 -3.94 14.12
N LYS A 47 -19.53 -4.91 14.36
CA LYS A 47 -18.29 -4.70 15.12
C LYS A 47 -17.37 -3.69 14.42
N LEU A 48 -17.17 -3.83 13.11
CA LEU A 48 -16.36 -2.90 12.32
C LEU A 48 -16.91 -1.48 12.34
N LYS A 49 -18.24 -1.31 12.26
CA LYS A 49 -18.89 0.00 12.39
C LYS A 49 -18.65 0.64 13.77
N LYS A 50 -18.71 -0.13 14.85
CA LYS A 50 -18.39 0.37 16.21
C LYS A 50 -16.93 0.82 16.32
N ILE A 51 -16.01 0.04 15.78
CA ILE A 51 -14.57 0.37 15.80
C ILE A 51 -14.30 1.62 14.97
N LYS A 52 -14.92 1.74 13.78
CA LYS A 52 -14.87 2.97 12.96
C LYS A 52 -15.31 4.18 13.75
N ASN A 53 -16.44 4.11 14.44
CA ASN A 53 -16.96 5.25 15.22
C ASN A 53 -16.05 5.62 16.40
N LYS A 54 -15.37 4.63 17.01
CA LYS A 54 -14.44 4.86 18.12
C LYS A 54 -13.11 5.47 17.67
N THR A 55 -12.59 5.03 16.52
CA THR A 55 -11.24 5.39 16.04
C THR A 55 -11.22 6.50 14.99
N GLY A 56 -12.35 6.80 14.36
CA GLY A 56 -12.43 7.71 13.21
C GLY A 56 -11.80 7.16 11.93
N LYS A 57 -11.19 5.96 11.96
CA LYS A 57 -10.53 5.36 10.80
C LYS A 57 -11.53 4.68 9.86
N PRO A 58 -11.30 4.69 8.53
CA PRO A 58 -12.12 3.91 7.61
C PRO A 58 -11.96 2.41 7.84
N ILE A 59 -13.01 1.64 7.55
CA ILE A 59 -13.06 0.19 7.77
C ILE A 59 -11.95 -0.54 7.00
N SER A 60 -11.66 -0.12 5.77
CA SER A 60 -10.57 -0.70 4.98
C SER A 60 -9.22 -0.59 5.69
N ARG A 61 -8.93 0.56 6.32
CA ARG A 61 -7.68 0.77 7.07
C ARG A 61 -7.63 -0.04 8.35
N ILE A 62 -8.77 -0.20 9.03
CA ILE A 62 -8.88 -1.09 10.21
C ILE A 62 -8.54 -2.53 9.83
N ILE A 63 -9.00 -2.99 8.66
CA ILE A 63 -8.71 -4.34 8.15
C ILE A 63 -7.25 -4.46 7.71
N GLU A 64 -6.74 -3.49 6.93
CA GLU A 64 -5.34 -3.45 6.47
C GLU A 64 -4.37 -3.56 7.67
N GLU A 65 -4.60 -2.77 8.73
CA GLU A 65 -3.77 -2.81 9.95
C GLU A 65 -3.84 -4.18 10.65
N SER A 66 -4.97 -4.89 10.58
CA SER A 66 -5.11 -6.21 11.24
C SER A 66 -4.55 -7.41 10.47
N VAL A 67 -4.22 -7.25 9.18
CA VAL A 67 -3.75 -8.34 8.30
C VAL A 67 -2.23 -8.28 8.09
N VAL A 68 -1.61 -7.13 8.34
CA VAL A 68 -0.18 -6.89 8.12
C VAL A 68 0.66 -7.10 9.40
N ASP A 69 0.02 -7.25 10.56
CA ASP A 69 0.63 -7.72 11.82
C ASP A 69 0.57 -9.26 11.93
#